data_AF-A0A6A7AJ54-F1
#
_entry.id   AF-A0A6A7AJ54-F1
#
_cell.length_a   1.000
_cell.length_b   1.000
_cell.length_c   1.000
_cell.angle_alpha   90.00
_cell.angle_beta   90.00
_cell.angle_gamma   90.00
#
_symmetry.space_group_name_H-M   'P 1'
#
loop_
_entity.id
_entity.type
_entity.pdbx_description
1 polymer ?
#
loop_
_entity_poly.entity_id
_entity_poly.type
_entity_poly.pdbx_seq_one_letter_code
_entity_poly.pdbx_strand_id
1 'polypeptide(L)'
;MAVILDFPPELLELVFHHLGSIDDVHHLGRACKKTYSIVKRKTLYIEIMRSIIRKSPQHRFDLQLCRMLELHRNIVGHMQEKNSHLPATQSNQFMTTLNTWESALGLATAQITCENMCCSNCLPSETIYEVLARYQGLRVLEDMWLQRQLTGSDYLSADQGSDAKELTASLRMLVDRYELYMADDLPPRSSSTPETIHYTAFTADQRARFHSALTCVWLLNEIRWVFTNFVFPTRFSVQVSLLETCKINIGSQSRISVLEELDQHAVFKFMYHHLLPIYGTCLQDRNLSMLPFTFSSDFTKDRGHSARLLQLFLSAGQTYLQPPDLIDLAVRSQTSRRHPYAIVTLPPTTEAWQRPSRLFVFPADIDVSLNHDLYKRVIQHATLTHLNVIARSSFHQTQQIRSPTVNEPANDQLYALKDHASYYFLDRALVAFELHENPAKKLRNIREVFLEEWGDNLWGVWWWGNSEDKVRARLERWRAEPRMAKGRRRA
;
A
#
# COMPACT_ATOMS: atom_id res chain seq x y z
N MET A 1 -40.97 -10.50 15.74
CA MET A 1 -39.78 -9.62 15.70
C MET A 1 -40.22 -8.17 15.51
N ALA A 2 -40.83 -7.56 16.54
CA ALA A 2 -41.34 -6.17 16.53
C ALA A 2 -40.60 -5.21 17.49
N VAL A 3 -39.58 -5.68 18.22
CA VAL A 3 -39.02 -4.94 19.38
C VAL A 3 -38.29 -3.64 19.01
N ILE A 4 -37.57 -3.59 17.88
CA ILE A 4 -36.82 -2.38 17.47
C ILE A 4 -37.74 -1.30 16.89
N LEU A 5 -38.81 -1.69 16.18
CA LEU A 5 -39.70 -0.72 15.53
C LEU A 5 -40.58 0.03 16.53
N ASP A 6 -40.76 -0.52 17.73
CA ASP A 6 -41.52 0.09 18.81
C ASP A 6 -40.70 1.16 19.56
N PHE A 7 -39.37 1.21 19.35
CA PHE A 7 -38.53 2.20 20.00
C PHE A 7 -38.85 3.63 19.56
N PRO A 8 -38.87 4.60 20.49
CA PRO A 8 -38.96 6.00 20.17
C PRO A 8 -37.72 6.44 19.35
N PRO A 9 -37.81 7.51 18.53
CA PRO A 9 -36.73 7.96 17.65
C PRO A 9 -35.39 8.16 18.36
N GLU A 10 -35.41 8.63 19.60
CA GLU A 10 -34.23 8.89 20.42
C GLU A 10 -33.50 7.59 20.77
N LEU A 11 -34.23 6.52 21.06
CA LEU A 11 -33.63 5.20 21.30
C LEU A 11 -33.12 4.57 20.01
N LEU A 12 -33.79 4.81 18.88
CA LEU A 12 -33.29 4.37 17.57
C LEU A 12 -31.99 5.07 17.20
N GLU A 13 -31.89 6.38 17.44
CA GLU A 13 -30.66 7.16 17.27
C GLU A 13 -29.53 6.59 18.14
N LEU A 14 -29.81 6.30 19.41
CA LEU A 14 -28.83 5.68 20.31
C LEU A 14 -28.35 4.32 19.79
N VAL A 15 -29.24 3.50 19.22
CA VAL A 15 -28.88 2.22 18.58
C VAL A 15 -27.92 2.46 17.41
N PHE A 16 -28.20 3.45 16.55
CA PHE A 16 -27.32 3.79 15.42
C PHE A 16 -25.91 4.19 15.87
N HIS A 17 -25.76 4.93 16.98
CA HIS A 17 -24.44 5.30 17.53
C HIS A 17 -23.61 4.12 18.07
N HIS A 18 -24.23 2.95 18.24
CA HIS A 18 -23.62 1.73 18.79
C HIS A 18 -23.48 0.60 17.77
N LEU A 19 -23.79 0.85 16.49
CA LEU A 19 -23.52 -0.13 15.43
C LEU A 19 -22.02 -0.33 15.23
N GLY A 20 -21.65 -1.47 14.64
CA GLY A 20 -20.25 -1.88 14.53
C GLY A 20 -19.51 -1.26 13.35
N SER A 21 -20.22 -0.83 12.31
CA SER A 21 -19.65 -0.37 11.05
C SER A 21 -20.55 0.59 10.28
N ILE A 22 -19.97 1.25 9.26
CA ILE A 22 -20.73 2.06 8.29
C ILE A 22 -21.78 1.21 7.57
N ASP A 23 -21.43 -0.04 7.23
CA ASP A 23 -22.34 -0.97 6.55
C ASP A 23 -23.56 -1.27 7.41
N ASP A 24 -23.38 -1.52 8.70
CA ASP A 24 -24.48 -1.79 9.63
C ASP A 24 -25.47 -0.62 9.69
N VAL A 25 -24.97 0.63 9.69
CA VAL A 25 -25.80 1.83 9.64
C VAL A 25 -26.64 1.87 8.37
N HIS A 26 -26.01 1.63 7.21
CA HIS A 26 -26.71 1.64 5.92
C HIS A 26 -27.67 0.44 5.76
N HIS A 27 -27.35 -0.72 6.33
CA HIS A 27 -28.25 -1.88 6.34
C HIS A 27 -29.47 -1.63 7.22
N LEU A 28 -29.28 -1.19 8.46
CA LEU A 28 -30.40 -0.87 9.37
C LEU A 28 -31.25 0.29 8.83
N GLY A 29 -30.61 1.32 8.27
CA GLY A 29 -31.30 2.45 7.66
C GLY A 29 -32.18 2.06 6.47
N ARG A 30 -31.86 0.98 5.76
CA ARG A 30 -32.66 0.45 4.64
C ARG A 30 -33.76 -0.52 5.06
N ALA A 31 -33.77 -0.99 6.31
CA ALA A 31 -34.69 -2.03 6.76
C ALA A 31 -36.17 -1.58 6.77
N CYS A 32 -36.47 -0.32 7.11
CA CYS A 32 -37.84 0.21 7.10
C CYS A 32 -37.89 1.74 7.03
N LYS A 33 -39.11 2.29 6.81
CA LYS A 33 -39.32 3.75 6.77
C LYS A 33 -38.92 4.48 8.05
N LYS A 34 -39.14 3.86 9.22
CA LYS A 34 -38.84 4.46 10.53
C LYS A 34 -37.34 4.56 10.82
N THR A 35 -36.56 3.54 10.48
CA THR A 35 -35.09 3.60 10.61
C THR A 35 -34.47 4.50 9.54
N TYR A 36 -35.04 4.50 8.33
CA TYR A 36 -34.61 5.41 7.26
C TYR A 36 -34.80 6.89 7.63
N SER A 37 -35.86 7.24 8.35
CA SER A 37 -36.11 8.64 8.74
C SER A 37 -35.03 9.23 9.66
N ILE A 38 -34.35 8.38 10.45
CA ILE A 38 -33.20 8.78 11.27
C ILE A 38 -32.01 9.13 10.36
N VAL A 39 -31.61 8.21 9.48
CA VAL A 39 -30.46 8.37 8.57
C VAL A 39 -30.69 9.48 7.53
N LYS A 40 -31.95 9.76 7.18
CA LYS A 40 -32.31 10.87 6.28
C LYS A 40 -31.97 12.25 6.85
N ARG A 41 -31.90 12.40 8.19
CA ARG A 41 -31.56 13.67 8.84
C ARG A 41 -30.04 13.87 8.79
N LYS A 42 -29.59 14.82 7.96
CA LYS A 42 -28.15 15.06 7.70
C LYS A 42 -27.33 15.25 8.98
N THR A 43 -27.82 16.01 9.95
CA THR A 43 -27.11 16.27 11.21
C THR A 43 -26.89 14.98 12.02
N LEU A 44 -27.96 14.21 12.23
CA LEU A 44 -27.88 12.92 12.93
C LEU A 44 -27.02 11.92 12.18
N TYR A 45 -27.14 11.85 10.85
CA TYR A 45 -26.31 10.95 10.05
C TYR A 45 -24.82 11.22 10.24
N ILE A 46 -24.41 12.49 10.24
CA ILE A 46 -23.02 12.88 10.47
C ILE A 46 -22.59 12.50 11.90
N GLU A 47 -23.41 12.74 12.91
CA GLU A 47 -23.09 12.39 14.30
C GLU A 47 -22.98 10.87 14.51
N ILE A 48 -23.88 10.09 13.91
CA ILE A 48 -23.82 8.62 13.88
C ILE A 48 -22.50 8.20 13.26
N MET A 49 -22.19 8.67 12.05
CA MET A 49 -20.95 8.30 11.35
C MET A 49 -19.70 8.72 12.12
N ARG A 50 -19.71 9.87 12.80
CA ARG A 50 -18.63 10.30 13.68
C ARG A 50 -18.37 9.28 14.79
N SER A 51 -19.43 8.81 15.45
CA SER A 51 -19.34 7.78 16.50
C SER A 51 -18.79 6.46 15.95
N ILE A 52 -19.30 6.01 14.80
CA ILE A 52 -18.86 4.77 14.15
C ILE A 52 -17.38 4.83 13.78
N ILE A 53 -16.96 5.85 13.02
CA ILE A 53 -15.57 6.01 12.56
C ILE A 53 -14.60 6.04 13.75
N ARG A 54 -15.00 6.64 14.87
CA ARG A 54 -14.14 6.73 16.06
C ARG A 54 -14.02 5.40 16.83
N LYS A 55 -15.06 4.57 16.83
CA LYS A 55 -15.11 3.31 17.60
C LYS A 55 -14.64 2.11 16.80
N SER A 56 -14.97 2.06 15.50
CA SER A 56 -14.77 0.87 14.70
C SER A 56 -13.30 0.64 14.41
N PRO A 57 -12.76 -0.56 14.70
CA PRO A 57 -11.33 -0.86 14.52
C PRO A 57 -10.87 -0.73 13.07
N GLN A 58 -11.77 -0.90 12.10
CA GLN A 58 -11.48 -0.77 10.67
C GLN A 58 -11.07 0.65 10.22
N HIS A 59 -11.39 1.66 11.04
CA HIS A 59 -11.16 3.07 10.74
C HIS A 59 -10.03 3.71 11.57
N ARG A 60 -9.28 2.90 12.35
CA ARG A 60 -8.23 3.42 13.25
C ARG A 60 -7.24 4.36 12.55
N PHE A 61 -6.77 3.98 11.36
CA PHE A 61 -5.79 4.77 10.60
C PHE A 61 -6.42 5.87 9.74
N ASP A 62 -7.74 5.91 9.57
CA ASP A 62 -8.39 6.85 8.65
C ASP A 62 -8.18 8.31 9.05
N LEU A 63 -8.16 8.59 10.36
CA LEU A 63 -7.98 9.95 10.89
C LEU A 63 -6.58 10.49 10.62
N GLN A 64 -5.55 9.68 10.88
CA GLN A 64 -4.17 10.02 10.57
C GLN A 64 -4.00 10.16 9.06
N LEU A 65 -4.62 9.27 8.28
CA LEU A 65 -4.57 9.33 6.82
C LEU A 65 -5.21 10.62 6.29
N CYS A 66 -6.36 11.07 6.80
CA CYS A 66 -6.94 12.36 6.39
C CYS A 66 -5.98 13.53 6.65
N ARG A 67 -5.32 13.58 7.81
CA ARG A 67 -4.33 14.61 8.13
C ARG A 67 -3.09 14.53 7.23
N MET A 68 -2.65 13.31 6.92
CA MET A 68 -1.54 13.10 6.00
C MET A 68 -1.88 13.52 4.58
N LEU A 69 -3.10 13.28 4.11
CA LEU A 69 -3.58 13.77 2.82
C LEU A 69 -3.74 15.29 2.79
N GLU A 70 -4.09 15.92 3.91
CA GLU A 70 -4.06 17.38 4.05
C GLU A 70 -2.62 17.92 3.99
N LEU A 71 -1.67 17.29 4.68
CA LEU A 71 -0.26 17.62 4.58
C LEU A 71 0.28 17.45 3.16
N HIS A 72 -0.11 16.37 2.47
CA HIS A 72 0.20 16.15 1.06
C HIS A 72 -0.28 17.34 0.21
N ARG A 73 -1.56 17.73 0.34
CA ARG A 73 -2.13 18.89 -0.37
C ARG A 73 -1.32 20.17 -0.14
N ASN A 74 -0.93 20.42 1.11
CA ASN A 74 -0.13 21.59 1.48
C ASN A 74 1.28 21.57 0.86
N ILE A 75 1.92 20.39 0.80
CA ILE A 75 3.22 20.23 0.14
C ILE A 75 3.10 20.45 -1.37
N VAL A 76 2.08 19.88 -2.01
CA VAL A 76 1.83 20.09 -3.45
C VAL A 76 1.63 21.57 -3.75
N GLY A 77 0.80 22.28 -2.96
CA GLY A 77 0.62 23.72 -3.10
C GLY A 77 1.92 24.51 -2.95
N HIS A 78 2.71 24.20 -1.91
CA HIS A 78 4.02 24.84 -1.69
C HIS A 78 4.97 24.67 -2.89
N MET A 79 5.03 23.45 -3.44
CA MET A 79 5.91 23.14 -4.57
C MET A 79 5.44 23.82 -5.86
N GLN A 80 4.13 23.90 -6.09
CA GLN A 80 3.56 24.61 -7.24
C GLN A 80 3.84 26.11 -7.18
N GLU A 81 3.77 26.71 -5.99
CA GLU A 81 4.01 28.15 -5.79
C GLU A 81 5.50 28.52 -5.80
N LYS A 82 6.34 27.74 -5.12
CA LYS A 82 7.76 28.10 -4.87
C LYS A 82 8.77 27.34 -5.73
N ASN A 83 8.36 26.25 -6.36
CA ASN A 83 9.22 25.36 -7.15
C ASN A 83 10.50 24.93 -6.40
N SER A 84 10.40 24.71 -5.08
CA SER A 84 11.52 24.43 -4.20
C SER A 84 11.26 23.23 -3.29
N HIS A 85 12.30 22.43 -3.01
CA HIS A 85 12.24 21.33 -2.05
C HIS A 85 11.86 21.77 -0.64
N LEU A 86 11.33 20.83 0.15
CA LEU A 86 11.10 21.07 1.57
C LEU A 86 12.45 21.19 2.29
N PRO A 87 12.64 22.22 3.15
CA PRO A 87 13.85 22.35 3.94
C PRO A 87 13.99 21.16 4.89
N ALA A 88 15.21 20.66 5.07
CA ALA A 88 15.52 19.57 5.99
C ALA A 88 16.31 20.13 7.19
N THR A 89 15.85 19.87 8.41
CA THR A 89 16.54 20.33 9.61
C THR A 89 17.85 19.55 9.77
N GLN A 90 18.94 20.28 10.03
CA GLN A 90 20.25 19.71 10.33
C GLN A 90 20.38 19.53 11.85
N SER A 91 20.95 18.39 12.27
CA SER A 91 21.22 18.13 13.68
C SER A 91 22.36 19.03 14.18
N ASN A 92 22.07 19.87 15.17
CA ASN A 92 23.05 20.68 15.89
C ASN A 92 23.21 20.13 17.33
N GLN A 93 24.41 20.24 17.91
CA GLN A 93 24.78 19.60 19.19
C GLN A 93 23.94 20.00 20.41
N PHE A 94 23.18 21.09 20.37
CA PHE A 94 22.55 21.68 21.56
C PHE A 94 21.02 21.58 21.59
N MET A 95 20.32 21.74 20.47
CA MET A 95 18.88 21.47 20.33
C MET A 95 18.51 21.28 18.85
N THR A 96 17.65 20.31 18.56
CA THR A 96 17.05 20.13 17.22
C THR A 96 15.64 20.71 17.23
N THR A 97 15.47 21.91 16.66
CA THR A 97 14.15 22.49 16.44
C THR A 97 13.64 22.03 15.07
N LEU A 98 12.57 21.23 15.06
CA LEU A 98 11.97 20.75 13.81
C LEU A 98 11.41 21.93 13.02
N ASN A 99 11.54 21.88 11.70
CA ASN A 99 10.91 22.89 10.85
C ASN A 99 9.39 22.65 10.77
N THR A 100 8.68 23.57 10.11
CA THR A 100 7.22 23.54 10.01
C THR A 100 6.68 22.27 9.36
N TRP A 101 7.36 21.74 8.33
CA TRP A 101 6.94 20.54 7.61
C TRP A 101 7.20 19.26 8.41
N GLU A 102 8.35 19.19 9.07
CA GLU A 102 8.67 18.10 9.99
C GLU A 102 7.72 18.07 11.19
N SER A 103 7.40 19.24 11.76
CA SER A 103 6.42 19.37 12.84
C SER A 103 5.02 18.96 12.37
N ALA A 104 4.61 19.38 11.17
CA ALA A 104 3.32 19.00 10.60
C ALA A 104 3.22 17.48 10.35
N LEU A 105 4.29 16.84 9.89
CA LEU A 105 4.36 15.37 9.73
C LEU A 105 4.21 14.65 11.09
N GLY A 106 4.91 15.12 12.12
CA GLY A 106 4.76 14.61 13.48
C GLY A 106 3.32 14.73 14.01
N LEU A 107 2.69 15.89 13.79
CA LEU A 107 1.30 16.14 14.21
C LEU A 107 0.27 15.35 13.41
N ALA A 108 0.47 15.18 12.10
CA ALA A 108 -0.44 14.43 11.22
C ALA A 108 -0.53 12.95 11.64
N THR A 109 0.59 12.40 12.11
CA THR A 109 0.65 11.03 12.64
C THR A 109 0.28 10.93 14.11
N ALA A 110 0.15 12.02 14.86
CA ALA A 110 -0.18 11.96 16.28
C ALA A 110 -1.62 11.47 16.52
N GLN A 111 -1.80 10.67 17.58
CA GLN A 111 -3.11 10.17 18.00
C GLN A 111 -3.99 11.29 18.56
N ILE A 112 -5.30 11.21 18.29
CA ILE A 112 -6.29 12.13 18.85
C ILE A 112 -6.74 11.62 20.22
N THR A 113 -6.36 12.30 21.31
CA THR A 113 -6.68 11.92 22.71
C THR A 113 -8.03 12.44 23.22
N CYS A 114 -8.89 12.90 22.33
CA CYS A 114 -10.18 13.50 22.65
C CYS A 114 -11.15 12.47 23.29
N GLU A 115 -11.69 12.74 24.48
CA GLU A 115 -12.60 11.77 25.13
C GLU A 115 -14.03 11.81 24.55
N ASN A 116 -14.44 12.96 24.04
CA ASN A 116 -15.78 13.14 23.47
C ASN A 116 -15.90 12.42 22.11
N MET A 117 -16.76 11.40 22.07
CA MET A 117 -16.96 10.55 20.90
C MET A 117 -17.54 11.28 19.68
N CYS A 118 -18.39 12.28 19.92
CA CYS A 118 -19.05 13.06 18.87
C CYS A 118 -18.43 14.44 18.67
N CYS A 119 -17.19 14.67 19.14
CA CYS A 119 -16.55 15.97 19.04
C CYS A 119 -16.32 16.41 17.59
N SER A 120 -17.03 17.47 17.18
CA SER A 120 -16.92 18.09 15.86
C SER A 120 -15.53 18.68 15.58
N ASN A 121 -14.84 19.15 16.62
CA ASN A 121 -13.48 19.70 16.49
C ASN A 121 -12.44 18.60 16.24
N CYS A 122 -12.65 17.40 16.80
CA CYS A 122 -11.73 16.28 16.68
C CYS A 122 -11.94 15.50 15.36
N LEU A 123 -13.18 15.45 14.86
CA LEU A 123 -13.56 14.82 13.59
C LEU A 123 -14.59 15.70 12.87
N PRO A 124 -14.13 16.66 12.05
CA PRO A 124 -14.99 17.55 11.26
C PRO A 124 -15.90 16.79 10.30
N SER A 125 -16.99 17.43 9.87
CA SER A 125 -17.99 16.82 8.98
C SER A 125 -17.41 16.47 7.62
N GLU A 126 -16.50 17.29 7.11
CA GLU A 126 -15.80 17.13 5.85
C GLU A 126 -14.95 15.85 5.86
N THR A 127 -14.21 15.64 6.95
CA THR A 127 -13.40 14.44 7.16
C THR A 127 -14.26 13.18 7.22
N ILE A 128 -15.48 13.25 7.78
CA ILE A 128 -16.41 12.11 7.77
C ILE A 128 -16.76 11.73 6.34
N TYR A 129 -17.07 12.70 5.48
CA TYR A 129 -17.36 12.42 4.07
C TYR A 129 -16.15 11.85 3.34
N GLU A 130 -14.94 12.32 3.62
CA GLU A 130 -13.71 11.74 3.05
C GLU A 130 -13.54 10.27 3.46
N VAL A 131 -13.79 9.92 4.73
CA VAL A 131 -13.72 8.52 5.20
C VAL A 131 -14.80 7.66 4.57
N LEU A 132 -16.04 8.16 4.47
CA LEU A 132 -17.13 7.43 3.82
C LEU A 132 -16.84 7.17 2.33
N ALA A 133 -16.33 8.18 1.61
CA ALA A 133 -15.95 8.06 0.22
C ALA A 133 -14.79 7.06 0.05
N ARG A 134 -13.78 7.11 0.92
CA ARG A 134 -12.66 6.17 0.93
C ARG A 134 -13.12 4.74 1.21
N TYR A 135 -13.92 4.54 2.24
CA TYR A 135 -14.42 3.22 2.64
C TYR A 135 -15.20 2.52 1.53
N GLN A 136 -15.97 3.28 0.74
CA GLN A 136 -16.68 2.75 -0.42
C GLN A 136 -15.79 2.62 -1.65
N GLY A 137 -14.98 3.63 -1.97
CA GLY A 137 -14.13 3.66 -3.16
C GLY A 137 -13.05 2.57 -3.17
N LEU A 138 -12.50 2.24 -2.00
CA LEU A 138 -11.47 1.21 -1.87
C LEU A 138 -12.00 -0.23 -2.00
N ARG A 139 -13.31 -0.44 -2.05
CA ARG A 139 -13.91 -1.78 -2.27
C ARG A 139 -13.53 -2.39 -3.61
N VAL A 140 -13.20 -1.56 -4.59
CA VAL A 140 -12.70 -2.04 -5.88
C VAL A 140 -11.44 -2.91 -5.71
N LEU A 141 -10.58 -2.60 -4.73
CA LEU A 141 -9.40 -3.42 -4.43
C LEU A 141 -9.75 -4.72 -3.70
N GLU A 142 -10.80 -4.70 -2.86
CA GLU A 142 -11.38 -5.93 -2.28
C GLU A 142 -11.92 -6.83 -3.40
N ASP A 143 -12.71 -6.28 -4.33
CA ASP A 143 -13.26 -7.03 -5.45
C ASP A 143 -12.14 -7.63 -6.34
N MET A 144 -11.10 -6.85 -6.65
CA MET A 144 -9.91 -7.34 -7.36
C MET A 144 -9.19 -8.44 -6.58
N TRP A 145 -9.09 -8.34 -5.25
CA TRP A 145 -8.55 -9.41 -4.43
C TRP A 145 -9.45 -10.66 -4.46
N LEU A 146 -10.76 -10.53 -4.67
CA LEU A 146 -11.65 -11.71 -4.67
C LEU A 146 -11.75 -12.41 -6.04
N GLN A 147 -11.20 -11.83 -7.11
CA GLN A 147 -11.34 -12.31 -8.50
C GLN A 147 -10.83 -13.74 -8.76
N ARG A 148 -9.56 -14.04 -8.41
CA ARG A 148 -8.94 -15.36 -8.68
C ARG A 148 -7.90 -15.71 -7.63
N GLN A 149 -7.58 -16.98 -7.43
CA GLN A 149 -6.48 -17.35 -6.53
C GLN A 149 -5.12 -16.93 -7.10
N LEU A 150 -4.33 -16.20 -6.30
CA LEU A 150 -2.96 -15.81 -6.65
C LEU A 150 -1.94 -16.82 -6.11
N THR A 151 -0.91 -17.09 -6.90
CA THR A 151 0.24 -17.93 -6.54
C THR A 151 1.52 -17.11 -6.46
N GLY A 152 2.65 -17.69 -6.03
CA GLY A 152 3.94 -16.99 -5.97
C GLY A 152 4.38 -16.37 -7.30
N SER A 153 4.02 -16.97 -8.44
CA SER A 153 4.28 -16.43 -9.79
C SER A 153 3.42 -15.24 -10.17
N ASP A 154 2.40 -14.92 -9.38
CA ASP A 154 1.54 -13.76 -9.57
C ASP A 154 2.07 -12.50 -8.85
N TYR A 155 3.31 -12.53 -8.36
CA TYR A 155 3.97 -11.41 -7.71
C TYR A 155 5.33 -11.12 -8.35
N LEU A 156 5.63 -9.84 -8.57
CA LEU A 156 6.91 -9.33 -9.06
C LEU A 156 7.40 -8.21 -8.15
N SER A 157 8.61 -8.37 -7.61
CA SER A 157 9.27 -7.34 -6.78
C SER A 157 10.39 -6.65 -7.57
N ALA A 158 10.71 -5.40 -7.21
CA ALA A 158 11.80 -4.63 -7.83
C ALA A 158 13.19 -5.21 -7.51
N ASP A 159 13.33 -5.95 -6.41
CA ASP A 159 14.57 -6.61 -5.96
C ASP A 159 14.62 -8.11 -6.33
N GLN A 160 13.76 -8.56 -7.23
CA GLN A 160 13.74 -9.95 -7.68
C GLN A 160 14.96 -10.24 -8.57
N GLY A 161 15.99 -10.82 -7.94
CA GLY A 161 17.21 -11.24 -8.60
C GLY A 161 18.15 -10.08 -8.95
N SER A 162 19.33 -10.45 -9.45
CA SER A 162 20.31 -9.49 -10.00
C SER A 162 20.39 -9.54 -11.53
N ASP A 163 19.67 -10.49 -12.14
CA ASP A 163 19.68 -10.77 -13.57
C ASP A 163 18.48 -10.11 -14.28
N ALA A 164 18.79 -9.26 -15.27
CA ALA A 164 17.80 -8.63 -16.13
C ALA A 164 16.92 -9.65 -16.87
N LYS A 165 17.45 -10.84 -17.19
CA LYS A 165 16.69 -11.91 -17.85
C LYS A 165 15.60 -12.46 -16.94
N GLU A 166 15.93 -12.70 -15.67
CA GLU A 166 15.00 -13.23 -14.68
C GLU A 166 13.86 -12.24 -14.44
N LEU A 167 14.18 -10.97 -14.16
CA LEU A 167 13.16 -9.93 -13.93
C LEU A 167 12.21 -9.78 -15.13
N THR A 168 12.76 -9.76 -16.35
CA THR A 168 11.96 -9.66 -17.58
C THR A 168 11.07 -10.90 -17.79
N ALA A 169 11.60 -12.10 -17.53
CA ALA A 169 10.84 -13.33 -17.64
C ALA A 169 9.71 -13.41 -16.60
N SER A 170 9.95 -12.95 -15.38
CA SER A 170 8.94 -12.86 -14.32
C SER A 170 7.83 -11.87 -14.66
N LEU A 171 8.16 -10.70 -15.24
CA LEU A 171 7.15 -9.75 -15.73
C LEU A 171 6.27 -10.39 -16.81
N ARG A 172 6.87 -11.03 -17.82
CA ARG A 172 6.11 -11.71 -18.89
C ARG A 172 5.21 -12.79 -18.32
N MET A 173 5.74 -13.66 -17.45
CA MET A 173 4.96 -14.71 -16.80
C MET A 173 3.75 -14.13 -16.04
N LEU A 174 3.94 -13.03 -15.31
CA LEU A 174 2.88 -12.36 -14.57
C LEU A 174 1.79 -11.81 -15.51
N VAL A 175 2.20 -11.12 -16.59
CA VAL A 175 1.28 -10.54 -17.59
C VAL A 175 0.54 -11.64 -18.35
N ASP A 176 1.26 -12.65 -18.86
CA ASP A 176 0.69 -13.79 -19.59
C ASP A 176 -0.37 -14.52 -18.74
N ARG A 177 -0.09 -14.74 -17.44
CA ARG A 177 -1.06 -15.34 -16.52
C ARG A 177 -2.29 -14.46 -16.32
N TYR A 178 -2.11 -13.15 -16.25
CA TYR A 178 -3.25 -12.24 -16.17
C TYR A 178 -4.08 -12.23 -17.45
N GLU A 179 -3.45 -12.33 -18.62
CA GLU A 179 -4.13 -12.46 -19.92
C GLU A 179 -4.90 -13.77 -20.03
N LEU A 180 -4.31 -14.91 -19.64
CA LEU A 180 -5.01 -16.20 -19.56
C LEU A 180 -6.24 -16.13 -18.65
N TYR A 181 -6.15 -15.44 -17.51
CA TYR A 181 -7.32 -15.21 -16.67
C TYR A 181 -8.41 -14.40 -17.38
N MET A 182 -8.02 -13.35 -18.11
CA MET A 182 -8.97 -12.49 -18.82
C MET A 182 -9.59 -13.16 -20.05
N ALA A 183 -8.92 -14.20 -20.58
CA ALA A 183 -9.42 -15.06 -21.65
C ALA A 183 -10.25 -16.25 -21.13
N ASP A 184 -10.56 -16.30 -19.83
CA ASP A 184 -11.26 -17.40 -19.14
C ASP A 184 -10.50 -18.76 -19.14
N ASP A 185 -9.21 -18.76 -19.50
CA ASP A 185 -8.34 -19.95 -19.46
C ASP A 185 -7.85 -20.27 -18.03
N LEU A 186 -7.82 -19.28 -17.14
CA LEU A 186 -7.64 -19.50 -15.71
C LEU A 186 -8.98 -19.28 -14.98
N PRO A 187 -9.40 -20.23 -14.13
CA PRO A 187 -10.70 -20.14 -13.49
C PRO A 187 -10.76 -18.95 -12.51
N PRO A 188 -11.83 -18.15 -12.52
CA PRO A 188 -12.12 -17.25 -11.41
C PRO A 188 -12.38 -18.06 -10.14
N ARG A 189 -12.40 -17.38 -9.00
CA ARG A 189 -12.94 -18.01 -7.79
C ARG A 189 -14.41 -18.36 -8.04
N SER A 190 -14.74 -19.62 -7.80
CA SER A 190 -16.08 -20.11 -7.99
C SER A 190 -16.54 -20.89 -6.77
N SER A 191 -17.84 -20.82 -6.49
CA SER A 191 -18.52 -21.72 -5.57
C SER A 191 -18.52 -23.17 -6.08
N SER A 192 -18.23 -23.40 -7.36
CA SER A 192 -18.13 -24.73 -7.95
C SER A 192 -16.76 -25.40 -7.78
N THR A 193 -15.72 -24.65 -7.42
CA THR A 193 -14.36 -25.18 -7.23
C THR A 193 -14.15 -25.51 -5.75
N PRO A 194 -13.90 -26.78 -5.38
CA PRO A 194 -13.80 -27.21 -3.98
C PRO A 194 -12.79 -26.40 -3.15
N GLU A 195 -11.70 -25.97 -3.78
CA GLU A 195 -10.62 -25.21 -3.15
C GLU A 195 -11.01 -23.75 -2.85
N THR A 196 -11.99 -23.19 -3.58
CA THR A 196 -12.41 -21.78 -3.45
C THR A 196 -13.84 -21.57 -2.98
N ILE A 197 -14.61 -22.64 -2.78
CA ILE A 197 -16.05 -22.60 -2.46
C ILE A 197 -16.39 -21.73 -1.24
N HIS A 198 -15.50 -21.68 -0.25
CA HIS A 198 -15.70 -20.91 0.98
C HIS A 198 -15.07 -19.51 0.94
N TYR A 199 -14.46 -19.13 -0.18
CA TYR A 199 -13.57 -17.98 -0.31
C TYR A 199 -14.00 -17.03 -1.44
N THR A 200 -15.29 -16.95 -1.75
CA THR A 200 -15.80 -16.07 -2.82
C THR A 200 -16.11 -14.66 -2.34
N ALA A 201 -16.26 -14.44 -1.03
CA ALA A 201 -16.55 -13.14 -0.43
C ALA A 201 -15.89 -13.00 0.94
N PHE A 202 -15.70 -11.76 1.38
CA PHE A 202 -15.30 -11.45 2.75
C PHE A 202 -16.50 -11.40 3.69
N THR A 203 -16.30 -11.91 4.91
CA THR A 203 -17.16 -11.59 6.06
C THR A 203 -16.94 -10.14 6.50
N ALA A 204 -17.82 -9.62 7.36
CA ALA A 204 -17.70 -8.26 7.89
C ALA A 204 -16.34 -8.03 8.60
N ASP A 205 -15.85 -9.01 9.35
CA ASP A 205 -14.54 -8.94 10.03
C ASP A 205 -13.38 -8.93 9.03
N GLN A 206 -13.41 -9.80 8.02
CA GLN A 206 -12.37 -9.85 6.98
C GLN A 206 -12.32 -8.54 6.19
N ARG A 207 -13.48 -7.97 5.84
CA ARG A 207 -13.56 -6.65 5.19
C ARG A 207 -13.00 -5.54 6.08
N ALA A 208 -13.38 -5.54 7.36
CA ALA A 208 -12.87 -4.58 8.35
C ALA A 208 -11.34 -4.61 8.44
N ARG A 209 -10.77 -5.82 8.49
CA ARG A 209 -9.32 -6.05 8.49
C ARG A 209 -8.65 -5.63 7.20
N PHE A 210 -9.21 -6.01 6.05
CA PHE A 210 -8.69 -5.63 4.73
C PHE A 210 -8.63 -4.10 4.57
N HIS A 211 -9.72 -3.39 4.91
CA HIS A 211 -9.76 -1.93 4.86
C HIS A 211 -8.73 -1.30 5.81
N SER A 212 -8.58 -1.84 7.01
CA SER A 212 -7.61 -1.32 7.98
C SER A 212 -6.17 -1.54 7.54
N ALA A 213 -5.84 -2.72 7.02
CA ALA A 213 -4.53 -3.01 6.46
C ALA A 213 -4.22 -2.09 5.27
N LEU A 214 -5.18 -1.90 4.37
CA LEU A 214 -5.07 -1.01 3.22
C LEU A 214 -4.81 0.45 3.61
N THR A 215 -5.56 0.98 4.56
CA THR A 215 -5.38 2.36 5.06
C THR A 215 -4.06 2.53 5.81
N CYS A 216 -3.57 1.52 6.53
CA CYS A 216 -2.25 1.52 7.16
C CYS A 216 -1.13 1.58 6.11
N VAL A 217 -1.18 0.72 5.09
CA VAL A 217 -0.19 0.71 4.01
C VAL A 217 -0.18 2.05 3.28
N TRP A 218 -1.36 2.62 3.00
CA TRP A 218 -1.47 3.96 2.41
C TRP A 218 -0.84 5.02 3.32
N LEU A 219 -1.17 5.03 4.61
CA LEU A 219 -0.61 5.98 5.58
C LEU A 219 0.93 5.94 5.61
N LEU A 220 1.52 4.74 5.61
CA LEU A 220 2.99 4.58 5.58
C LEU A 220 3.59 5.05 4.25
N ASN A 221 2.90 4.85 3.13
CA ASN A 221 3.31 5.36 1.83
C ASN A 221 3.21 6.88 1.74
N GLU A 222 2.22 7.53 2.36
CA GLU A 222 2.17 8.99 2.44
C GLU A 222 3.35 9.54 3.26
N ILE A 223 3.73 8.89 4.36
CA ILE A 223 4.91 9.28 5.14
C ILE A 223 6.17 9.17 4.28
N ARG A 224 6.35 8.04 3.58
CA ARG A 224 7.45 7.85 2.62
C ARG A 224 7.44 8.92 1.55
N TRP A 225 6.28 9.21 0.96
CA TRP A 225 6.10 10.23 -0.07
C TRP A 225 6.54 11.62 0.45
N VAL A 226 6.10 12.03 1.65
CA VAL A 226 6.53 13.29 2.26
C VAL A 226 8.06 13.33 2.40
N PHE A 227 8.68 12.22 2.81
CA PHE A 227 10.14 12.14 2.94
C PHE A 227 10.89 12.28 1.60
N THR A 228 10.31 11.87 0.47
CA THR A 228 10.94 12.07 -0.85
C THR A 228 11.08 13.56 -1.22
N ASN A 229 10.23 14.43 -0.67
CA ASN A 229 10.12 15.84 -1.05
C ASN A 229 11.09 16.78 -0.30
N PHE A 230 11.78 16.29 0.74
CA PHE A 230 12.85 17.05 1.41
C PHE A 230 14.08 17.20 0.52
N VAL A 231 14.85 18.28 0.72
CA VAL A 231 16.11 18.58 0.01
C VAL A 231 17.01 17.33 -0.11
N PHE A 232 17.63 17.14 -1.27
CA PHE A 232 18.62 16.10 -1.55
C PHE A 232 19.81 16.69 -2.33
N PRO A 233 21.07 16.30 -2.03
CA PRO A 233 21.52 15.44 -0.93
C PRO A 233 21.57 16.18 0.42
N THR A 234 21.27 15.47 1.53
CA THR A 234 21.37 16.01 2.90
C THR A 234 21.55 14.88 3.93
N ARG A 235 22.07 15.20 5.13
CA ARG A 235 22.08 14.26 6.26
C ARG A 235 20.63 14.04 6.73
N PHE A 236 20.15 12.79 6.66
CA PHE A 236 18.76 12.41 6.94
C PHE A 236 18.57 11.89 8.38
N SER A 237 19.37 12.35 9.34
CA SER A 237 19.36 11.82 10.71
C SER A 237 18.12 12.26 11.49
N VAL A 238 17.75 13.55 11.39
CA VAL A 238 16.56 14.12 12.04
C VAL A 238 15.29 13.47 11.47
N GLN A 239 15.23 13.30 10.16
CA GLN A 239 14.08 12.72 9.47
C GLN A 239 13.90 11.23 9.81
N VAL A 240 14.99 10.48 10.01
CA VAL A 240 14.87 9.11 10.53
C VAL A 240 14.41 9.07 11.99
N SER A 241 14.82 10.02 12.83
CA SER A 241 14.26 10.11 14.18
C SER A 241 12.77 10.45 14.16
N LEU A 242 12.35 11.36 13.28
CA LEU A 242 10.96 11.72 13.08
C LEU A 242 10.14 10.53 12.54
N LEU A 243 10.70 9.76 11.61
CA LEU A 243 10.09 8.53 11.10
C LEU A 243 9.82 7.53 12.23
N GLU A 244 10.76 7.34 13.16
CA GLU A 244 10.54 6.50 14.34
C GLU A 244 9.38 7.03 15.22
N THR A 245 9.31 8.35 15.43
CA THR A 245 8.16 8.96 16.13
C THR A 245 6.85 8.70 15.39
N CYS A 246 6.81 8.83 14.06
CA CYS A 246 5.64 8.50 13.26
C CYS A 246 5.22 7.03 13.43
N LYS A 247 6.16 6.09 13.38
CA LYS A 247 5.88 4.66 13.60
C LYS A 247 5.32 4.39 15.00
N ILE A 248 5.87 5.03 16.04
CA ILE A 248 5.38 4.92 17.41
C ILE A 248 3.94 5.44 17.50
N ASN A 249 3.65 6.59 16.90
CA ASN A 249 2.31 7.18 16.92
C ASN A 249 1.27 6.34 16.16
N ILE A 250 1.68 5.64 15.09
CA ILE A 250 0.81 4.69 14.39
C ILE A 250 0.61 3.43 15.24
N GLY A 251 1.70 2.91 15.81
CA GLY A 251 1.68 1.70 16.65
C GLY A 251 0.95 1.86 17.98
N SER A 252 0.76 3.08 18.49
CA SER A 252 0.03 3.32 19.75
C SER A 252 -1.48 3.10 19.64
N GLN A 253 -2.02 2.98 18.43
CA GLN A 253 -3.46 2.90 18.20
C GLN A 253 -4.07 1.50 18.37
N SER A 254 -3.27 0.44 18.37
CA SER A 254 -3.75 -0.92 18.61
C SER A 254 -2.68 -1.78 19.28
N ARG A 255 -3.11 -2.83 19.99
CA ARG A 255 -2.19 -3.94 20.28
C ARG A 255 -1.86 -4.60 18.95
N ILE A 256 -0.65 -4.38 18.48
CA ILE A 256 -0.14 -4.98 17.25
C ILE A 256 -0.14 -6.50 17.38
N SER A 257 -1.09 -7.13 16.71
CA SER A 257 -1.21 -8.58 16.59
C SER A 257 -0.40 -9.07 15.39
N VAL A 258 0.07 -10.32 15.42
CA VAL A 258 0.75 -10.91 14.25
C VAL A 258 -0.18 -10.92 13.06
N LEU A 259 -1.46 -11.20 13.30
CA LEU A 259 -2.46 -11.21 12.25
C LEU A 259 -2.56 -9.88 11.50
N GLU A 260 -2.59 -8.77 12.24
CA GLU A 260 -2.67 -7.44 11.64
C GLU A 260 -1.43 -7.13 10.77
N GLU A 261 -0.24 -7.52 11.21
CA GLU A 261 1.00 -7.32 10.45
C GLU A 261 1.05 -8.20 9.18
N LEU A 262 0.53 -9.42 9.24
CA LEU A 262 0.39 -10.29 8.08
C LEU A 262 -0.62 -9.74 7.07
N ASP A 263 -1.75 -9.20 7.54
CA ASP A 263 -2.76 -8.55 6.71
C ASP A 263 -2.14 -7.35 5.96
N GLN A 264 -1.35 -6.51 6.65
CA GLN A 264 -0.65 -5.38 6.04
C GLN A 264 0.37 -5.84 4.99
N HIS A 265 1.17 -6.87 5.29
CA HIS A 265 2.13 -7.43 4.33
C HIS A 265 1.42 -7.99 3.08
N ALA A 266 0.32 -8.72 3.27
CA ALA A 266 -0.46 -9.29 2.19
C ALA A 266 -1.05 -8.20 1.29
N VAL A 267 -1.64 -7.16 1.87
CA VAL A 267 -2.18 -6.00 1.13
C VAL A 267 -1.10 -5.24 0.38
N PHE A 268 0.07 -5.01 1.00
CA PHE A 268 1.21 -4.38 0.33
C PHE A 268 1.65 -5.17 -0.91
N LYS A 269 1.87 -6.47 -0.78
CA LYS A 269 2.29 -7.32 -1.90
C LYS A 269 1.24 -7.38 -3.00
N PHE A 270 -0.04 -7.44 -2.64
CA PHE A 270 -1.10 -7.39 -3.64
C PHE A 270 -1.11 -6.07 -4.42
N MET A 271 -1.06 -4.93 -3.74
CA MET A 271 -1.06 -3.64 -4.42
C MET A 271 0.16 -3.46 -5.31
N TYR A 272 1.35 -3.72 -4.79
CA TYR A 272 2.57 -3.26 -5.42
C TYR A 272 3.41 -4.34 -6.10
N HIS A 273 3.20 -5.62 -5.76
CA HIS A 273 3.86 -6.74 -6.46
C HIS A 273 2.91 -7.46 -7.41
N HIS A 274 1.59 -7.29 -7.28
CA HIS A 274 0.62 -7.89 -8.19
C HIS A 274 -0.05 -6.84 -9.09
N LEU A 275 -0.80 -5.89 -8.53
CA LEU A 275 -1.58 -4.93 -9.33
C LEU A 275 -0.68 -3.96 -10.11
N LEU A 276 0.31 -3.35 -9.45
CA LEU A 276 1.18 -2.35 -10.07
C LEU A 276 1.92 -2.88 -11.32
N PRO A 277 2.61 -4.04 -11.30
CA PRO A 277 3.27 -4.53 -12.51
C PRO A 277 2.30 -4.86 -13.65
N ILE A 278 1.12 -5.42 -13.33
CA ILE A 278 0.11 -5.79 -14.34
C ILE A 278 -0.46 -4.54 -14.99
N TYR A 279 -1.02 -3.63 -14.21
CA TYR A 279 -1.74 -2.46 -14.73
C TYR A 279 -0.79 -1.34 -15.13
N GLY A 280 0.42 -1.32 -14.57
CA GLY A 280 1.51 -0.43 -14.96
C GLY A 280 1.96 -0.59 -16.41
N THR A 281 1.68 -1.73 -17.06
CA THR A 281 1.92 -1.92 -18.50
C THR A 281 1.20 -0.90 -19.36
N CYS A 282 0.08 -0.31 -18.93
CA CYS A 282 -0.57 0.78 -19.69
C CYS A 282 0.23 2.10 -19.70
N LEU A 283 1.28 2.17 -18.88
CA LEU A 283 2.21 3.30 -18.81
C LEU A 283 3.52 3.03 -19.58
N GLN A 284 3.70 1.86 -20.18
CA GLN A 284 4.91 1.53 -20.94
C GLN A 284 5.05 2.37 -22.22
N ASP A 285 6.27 2.51 -22.71
CA ASP A 285 6.64 3.18 -23.96
C ASP A 285 6.14 4.63 -24.08
N ARG A 286 5.94 5.33 -22.95
CA ARG A 286 5.66 6.77 -22.94
C ARG A 286 6.97 7.54 -23.09
N ASN A 287 6.86 8.85 -23.33
CA ASN A 287 8.02 9.74 -23.43
C ASN A 287 8.92 9.61 -22.18
N LEU A 288 10.24 9.69 -22.35
CA LEU A 288 11.21 9.64 -21.25
C LEU A 288 10.94 10.69 -20.16
N SER A 289 10.34 11.82 -20.50
CA SER A 289 9.91 12.83 -19.51
C SER A 289 8.92 12.28 -18.47
N MET A 290 8.22 11.18 -18.80
CA MET A 290 7.27 10.50 -17.91
C MET A 290 7.94 9.54 -16.92
N LEU A 291 9.27 9.34 -17.00
CA LEU A 291 10.00 8.63 -15.97
C LEU A 291 9.86 9.37 -14.62
N PRO A 292 9.76 8.64 -13.49
CA PRO A 292 9.96 7.19 -13.35
C PRO A 292 8.69 6.34 -13.57
N PHE A 293 7.59 6.90 -14.09
CA PHE A 293 6.30 6.21 -14.24
C PHE A 293 6.09 5.58 -15.62
N THR A 294 7.17 5.31 -16.36
CA THR A 294 7.15 4.59 -17.63
C THR A 294 8.37 3.68 -17.72
N PHE A 295 8.35 2.74 -18.66
CA PHE A 295 9.48 1.85 -18.96
C PHE A 295 9.32 1.33 -20.40
N SER A 296 10.40 0.79 -20.97
CA SER A 296 10.39 0.18 -22.31
C SER A 296 9.75 -1.22 -22.25
N SER A 297 8.79 -1.50 -23.12
CA SER A 297 8.26 -2.85 -23.33
C SER A 297 9.20 -3.73 -24.17
N ASP A 298 10.09 -3.10 -24.95
CA ASP A 298 11.04 -3.76 -25.83
C ASP A 298 12.35 -4.10 -25.11
N PHE A 299 12.35 -5.23 -24.41
CA PHE A 299 13.54 -5.79 -23.75
C PHE A 299 14.54 -6.45 -24.73
N THR A 300 14.30 -6.40 -26.05
CA THR A 300 15.19 -7.03 -27.04
C THR A 300 16.31 -6.10 -27.49
N LYS A 301 16.07 -4.79 -27.54
CA LYS A 301 17.05 -3.77 -27.96
C LYS A 301 18.20 -3.59 -26.97
N ASP A 302 17.86 -3.43 -25.69
CA ASP A 302 18.81 -3.32 -24.58
C ASP A 302 18.13 -3.85 -23.32
N ARG A 303 18.36 -5.13 -23.04
CA ARG A 303 17.72 -5.83 -21.93
C ARG A 303 18.13 -5.25 -20.58
N GLY A 304 19.41 -4.93 -20.41
CA GLY A 304 19.95 -4.40 -19.15
C GLY A 304 19.35 -3.03 -18.85
N HIS A 305 19.36 -2.12 -19.81
CA HIS A 305 18.78 -0.80 -19.64
C HIS A 305 17.26 -0.85 -19.42
N SER A 306 16.53 -1.61 -20.24
CA SER A 306 15.06 -1.70 -20.13
C SER A 306 14.62 -2.32 -18.79
N ALA A 307 15.31 -3.37 -18.33
CA ALA A 307 15.03 -4.00 -17.05
C ALA A 307 15.35 -3.08 -15.85
N ARG A 308 16.36 -2.21 -15.96
CA ARG A 308 16.65 -1.16 -14.97
C ARG A 308 15.57 -0.08 -14.91
N LEU A 309 15.01 0.31 -16.06
CA LEU A 309 13.86 1.23 -16.10
C LEU A 309 12.62 0.57 -15.47
N LEU A 310 12.41 -0.73 -15.70
CA LEU A 310 11.37 -1.48 -15.00
C LEU A 310 11.60 -1.49 -13.47
N GLN A 311 12.83 -1.70 -12.98
CA GLN A 311 13.11 -1.61 -11.54
C GLN A 311 12.82 -0.22 -10.96
N LEU A 312 13.20 0.83 -11.70
CA LEU A 312 12.87 2.21 -11.33
C LEU A 312 11.34 2.41 -11.28
N PHE A 313 10.62 1.93 -12.28
CA PHE A 313 9.16 1.99 -12.35
C PHE A 313 8.50 1.32 -11.14
N LEU A 314 8.88 0.07 -10.83
CA LEU A 314 8.33 -0.68 -9.71
C LEU A 314 8.63 0.02 -8.37
N SER A 315 9.86 0.49 -8.18
CA SER A 315 10.27 1.19 -6.95
C SER A 315 9.57 2.55 -6.78
N ALA A 316 9.39 3.29 -7.88
CA ALA A 316 8.72 4.57 -7.89
C ALA A 316 7.21 4.40 -7.71
N GLY A 317 6.59 3.41 -8.36
CA GLY A 317 5.17 3.10 -8.21
C GLY A 317 4.82 2.78 -6.77
N GLN A 318 5.64 1.98 -6.08
CA GLN A 318 5.52 1.74 -4.63
C GLN A 318 5.58 2.99 -3.75
N THR A 319 6.28 4.04 -4.22
CA THR A 319 6.56 5.24 -3.44
C THR A 319 5.53 6.35 -3.68
N TYR A 320 5.08 6.48 -4.92
CA TYR A 320 4.31 7.63 -5.37
C TYR A 320 2.87 7.29 -5.78
N LEU A 321 2.57 6.03 -6.11
CA LEU A 321 1.21 5.63 -6.48
C LEU A 321 0.47 5.15 -5.23
N GLN A 322 -0.62 5.84 -4.91
CA GLN A 322 -1.50 5.53 -3.80
C GLN A 322 -2.57 4.52 -4.25
N PRO A 323 -3.32 3.90 -3.33
CA PRO A 323 -4.37 2.95 -3.70
C PRO A 323 -5.39 3.48 -4.73
N PRO A 324 -5.84 4.75 -4.69
CA PRO A 324 -6.68 5.30 -5.75
C PRO A 324 -6.01 5.34 -7.13
N ASP A 325 -4.71 5.59 -7.20
CA ASP A 325 -3.96 5.57 -8.46
C ASP A 325 -3.92 4.15 -9.06
N LEU A 326 -3.76 3.12 -8.23
CA LEU A 326 -3.80 1.73 -8.70
C LEU A 326 -5.18 1.33 -9.23
N ILE A 327 -6.26 1.82 -8.61
CA ILE A 327 -7.63 1.64 -9.11
C ILE A 327 -7.77 2.33 -10.47
N ASP A 328 -7.31 3.57 -10.60
CA ASP A 328 -7.35 4.32 -11.86
C ASP A 328 -6.55 3.60 -12.96
N LEU A 329 -5.35 3.11 -12.68
CA LEU A 329 -4.56 2.30 -13.63
C LEU A 329 -5.30 1.02 -14.06
N ALA A 330 -5.95 0.33 -13.13
CA ALA A 330 -6.72 -0.87 -13.45
C ALA A 330 -7.93 -0.56 -14.36
N VAL A 331 -8.69 0.50 -14.04
CA VAL A 331 -9.82 0.95 -14.85
C VAL A 331 -9.35 1.35 -16.26
N ARG A 332 -8.24 2.10 -16.36
CA ARG A 332 -7.66 2.47 -17.65
C ARG A 332 -7.24 1.27 -18.46
N SER A 333 -6.49 0.36 -17.86
CA SER A 333 -6.02 -0.87 -18.52
C SER A 333 -7.20 -1.69 -19.06
N GLN A 334 -8.26 -1.84 -18.26
CA GLN A 334 -9.49 -2.53 -18.70
C GLN A 334 -10.21 -1.78 -19.83
N THR A 335 -10.27 -0.45 -19.76
CA THR A 335 -10.95 0.37 -20.77
C THR A 335 -10.18 0.36 -22.10
N SER A 336 -8.85 0.50 -22.06
CA SER A 336 -8.00 0.53 -23.26
C SER A 336 -7.90 -0.81 -23.98
N ARG A 337 -8.32 -1.91 -23.35
CA ARG A 337 -8.30 -3.26 -23.96
C ARG A 337 -9.41 -3.50 -24.97
N ARG A 338 -10.53 -2.77 -24.89
CA ARG A 338 -11.66 -2.98 -25.81
C ARG A 338 -11.55 -2.00 -26.97
N HIS A 339 -11.33 -2.49 -28.20
CA HIS A 339 -11.48 -1.61 -29.36
C HIS A 339 -12.94 -1.10 -29.44
N PRO A 340 -13.18 0.17 -29.82
CA PRO A 340 -12.23 1.17 -30.34
C PRO A 340 -11.72 2.19 -29.29
N TYR A 341 -11.71 1.87 -27.99
CA TYR A 341 -11.40 2.87 -26.96
C TYR A 341 -9.94 3.36 -27.04
N ALA A 342 -9.77 4.67 -26.92
CA ALA A 342 -8.48 5.32 -26.93
C ALA A 342 -7.66 4.98 -25.68
N ILE A 343 -6.33 5.08 -25.79
CA ILE A 343 -5.43 5.00 -24.64
C ILE A 343 -5.75 6.17 -23.70
N VAL A 344 -6.18 5.86 -22.48
CA VAL A 344 -6.57 6.88 -21.50
C VAL A 344 -5.33 7.35 -20.74
N THR A 345 -4.84 8.56 -21.02
CA THR A 345 -3.67 9.16 -20.35
C THR A 345 -4.00 9.67 -18.96
N LEU A 346 -3.01 9.67 -18.05
CA LEU A 346 -3.21 10.16 -16.68
C LEU A 346 -3.69 11.62 -16.72
N PRO A 347 -4.62 12.02 -15.84
CA PRO A 347 -5.03 13.41 -15.76
C PRO A 347 -3.83 14.27 -15.33
N PRO A 348 -3.65 15.49 -15.88
CA PRO A 348 -2.55 16.37 -15.50
C PRO A 348 -2.50 16.67 -13.99
N THR A 349 -3.66 16.66 -13.33
CA THR A 349 -3.75 16.79 -11.88
C THR A 349 -3.09 15.62 -11.17
N THR A 350 -3.32 14.39 -11.61
CA THR A 350 -2.70 13.20 -11.02
C THR A 350 -1.17 13.26 -11.17
N GLU A 351 -0.69 13.67 -12.35
CA GLU A 351 0.75 13.82 -12.61
C GLU A 351 1.39 14.87 -11.68
N ALA A 352 0.72 16.00 -11.46
CA ALA A 352 1.21 17.06 -10.57
C ALA A 352 1.25 16.65 -9.09
N TRP A 353 0.35 15.76 -8.66
CA TRP A 353 0.24 15.32 -7.26
C TRP A 353 1.19 14.19 -6.92
N GLN A 354 1.43 13.26 -7.84
CA GLN A 354 2.37 12.16 -7.62
C GLN A 354 3.81 12.68 -7.45
N ARG A 355 4.18 13.72 -8.19
CA ARG A 355 5.53 14.26 -8.19
C ARG A 355 5.58 15.78 -8.38
N PRO A 356 5.39 16.55 -7.31
CA PRO A 356 5.29 17.99 -7.42
C PRO A 356 6.65 18.68 -7.70
N SER A 357 7.77 18.05 -7.35
CA SER A 357 9.11 18.60 -7.60
C SER A 357 9.60 18.35 -9.03
N ARG A 358 9.89 19.45 -9.75
CA ARG A 358 10.48 19.42 -11.10
C ARG A 358 12.01 19.24 -11.12
N LEU A 359 12.65 19.19 -9.96
CA LEU A 359 14.11 19.29 -9.85
C LEU A 359 14.87 18.01 -10.23
N PHE A 360 14.18 16.88 -10.42
CA PHE A 360 14.77 15.67 -11.02
C PHE A 360 13.95 15.17 -12.22
N VAL A 361 13.44 16.10 -13.03
CA VAL A 361 12.71 15.78 -14.27
C VAL A 361 13.67 15.11 -15.24
N PHE A 362 13.20 14.03 -15.86
CA PHE A 362 13.92 13.40 -16.94
C PHE A 362 13.82 14.28 -18.18
N PRO A 363 14.88 14.37 -19.00
CA PRO A 363 14.89 15.21 -20.18
C PRO A 363 13.68 14.92 -21.09
N ALA A 364 13.01 15.98 -21.54
CA ALA A 364 11.97 15.91 -22.55
C ALA A 364 12.59 15.74 -23.95
N ASP A 365 11.79 15.26 -24.91
CA ASP A 365 12.13 15.16 -26.34
C ASP A 365 13.23 14.15 -26.72
N ILE A 366 13.61 13.26 -25.81
CA ILE A 366 14.47 12.11 -26.14
C ILE A 366 13.57 10.89 -26.35
N ASP A 367 13.67 10.27 -27.51
CA ASP A 367 13.00 9.01 -27.79
C ASP A 367 13.66 7.87 -26.98
N VAL A 368 12.83 7.12 -26.23
CA VAL A 368 13.22 5.92 -25.47
C VAL A 368 13.94 4.91 -26.36
N SER A 369 13.63 4.90 -27.66
CA SER A 369 14.21 3.99 -28.64
C SER A 369 15.65 4.34 -29.07
N LEU A 370 16.12 5.55 -28.75
CA LEU A 370 17.47 6.01 -29.14
C LEU A 370 18.53 5.42 -28.21
N ASN A 371 19.18 4.37 -28.71
CA ASN A 371 20.30 3.65 -28.09
C ASN A 371 21.60 4.46 -27.92
N HIS A 372 21.55 5.79 -27.87
CA HIS A 372 22.75 6.62 -27.80
C HIS A 372 23.34 6.61 -26.37
N ASP A 373 24.60 6.22 -26.24
CA ASP A 373 25.28 6.04 -24.94
C ASP A 373 25.27 7.30 -24.06
N LEU A 374 25.36 8.48 -24.67
CA LEU A 374 25.25 9.77 -23.97
C LEU A 374 23.91 9.90 -23.21
N TYR A 375 22.79 9.56 -23.84
CA TYR A 375 21.48 9.64 -23.21
C TYR A 375 21.31 8.59 -22.12
N LYS A 376 21.84 7.38 -22.33
CA LYS A 376 21.85 6.33 -21.31
C LYS A 376 22.52 6.81 -20.02
N ARG A 377 23.66 7.49 -20.10
CA ARG A 377 24.34 8.05 -18.92
C ARG A 377 23.51 9.11 -18.19
N VAL A 378 22.87 10.03 -18.93
CA VAL A 378 22.01 11.07 -18.33
C VAL A 378 20.81 10.44 -17.61
N ILE A 379 20.12 9.51 -18.29
CA ILE A 379 18.98 8.77 -17.73
C ILE A 379 19.42 7.96 -16.51
N GLN A 380 20.57 7.32 -16.57
CA GLN A 380 21.12 6.53 -15.48
C GLN A 380 21.44 7.40 -14.26
N HIS A 381 22.04 8.58 -14.44
CA HIS A 381 22.29 9.51 -13.35
C HIS A 381 21.00 10.00 -12.67
N ALA A 382 20.00 10.38 -13.48
CA ALA A 382 18.68 10.74 -12.97
C ALA A 382 18.03 9.55 -12.23
N THR A 383 18.12 8.34 -12.79
CA THR A 383 17.61 7.10 -12.18
C THR A 383 18.25 6.84 -10.82
N LEU A 384 19.58 6.93 -10.72
CA LEU A 384 20.30 6.76 -9.46
C LEU A 384 19.88 7.80 -8.42
N THR A 385 19.69 9.06 -8.83
CA THR A 385 19.19 10.11 -7.96
C THR A 385 17.82 9.74 -7.39
N HIS A 386 16.90 9.30 -8.25
CA HIS A 386 15.57 8.84 -7.86
C HIS A 386 15.59 7.64 -6.93
N LEU A 387 16.34 6.61 -7.28
CA LEU A 387 16.45 5.40 -6.47
C LEU A 387 17.05 5.70 -5.09
N ASN A 388 18.00 6.63 -5.00
CA ASN A 388 18.56 7.09 -3.73
C ASN A 388 17.56 7.93 -2.92
N VAL A 389 16.75 8.78 -3.56
CA VAL A 389 15.65 9.50 -2.90
C VAL A 389 14.58 8.53 -2.38
N ILE A 390 14.23 7.51 -3.15
CA ILE A 390 13.30 6.46 -2.77
C ILE A 390 13.86 5.64 -1.60
N ALA A 391 15.11 5.17 -1.73
CA ALA A 391 15.77 4.37 -0.70
C ALA A 391 15.89 5.15 0.62
N ARG A 392 16.34 6.42 0.58
CA ARG A 392 16.48 7.24 1.78
C ARG A 392 15.14 7.57 2.45
N SER A 393 14.03 7.55 1.71
CA SER A 393 12.68 7.83 2.24
C SER A 393 11.99 6.61 2.85
N SER A 394 12.59 5.43 2.74
CA SER A 394 11.97 4.18 3.16
C SER A 394 11.59 4.18 4.64
N PHE A 395 10.35 3.79 4.93
CA PHE A 395 9.89 3.59 6.31
C PHE A 395 10.54 2.37 7.00
N HIS A 396 11.33 1.55 6.31
CA HIS A 396 12.15 0.51 6.95
C HIS A 396 13.34 1.08 7.74
N GLN A 397 13.71 2.34 7.48
CA GLN A 397 14.88 2.92 8.13
C GLN A 397 14.68 3.09 9.62
N THR A 398 15.74 2.83 10.37
CA THR A 398 15.86 3.11 11.79
C THR A 398 17.19 3.80 12.06
N GLN A 399 17.47 4.17 13.30
CA GLN A 399 18.79 4.70 13.66
C GLN A 399 19.91 3.69 13.39
N GLN A 400 19.61 2.39 13.50
CA GLN A 400 20.54 1.27 13.33
C GLN A 400 20.54 0.72 11.89
N ILE A 401 19.40 0.74 11.22
CA ILE A 401 19.21 0.19 9.87
C ILE A 401 19.04 1.35 8.90
N ARG A 402 20.07 1.63 8.09
CA ARG A 402 20.01 2.63 7.04
C ARG A 402 19.85 1.96 5.68
N SER A 403 19.03 2.53 4.82
CA SER A 403 18.97 2.08 3.43
C SER A 403 20.30 2.38 2.75
N PRO A 404 20.92 1.40 2.10
CA PRO A 404 22.18 1.60 1.41
C PRO A 404 21.99 2.57 0.24
N THR A 405 23.06 3.30 -0.09
CA THR A 405 23.10 4.07 -1.34
C THR A 405 23.04 3.11 -2.51
N VAL A 406 22.14 3.39 -3.44
CA VAL A 406 22.02 2.67 -4.70
C VAL A 406 23.14 3.15 -5.60
N ASN A 407 24.05 2.24 -5.92
CA ASN A 407 25.21 2.52 -6.75
C ASN A 407 24.93 2.17 -8.20
N GLU A 408 25.78 2.70 -9.08
CA GLU A 408 25.77 2.35 -10.48
C GLU A 408 26.04 0.84 -10.66
N PRO A 409 25.20 0.12 -11.40
CA PRO A 409 25.38 -1.31 -11.63
C PRO A 409 26.52 -1.55 -12.63
N ALA A 410 27.24 -2.67 -12.47
CA ALA A 410 28.26 -3.08 -13.43
C ALA A 410 27.62 -3.72 -14.68
N ASN A 411 28.07 -3.33 -15.88
CA ASN A 411 27.73 -3.95 -17.17
C ASN A 411 26.21 -4.13 -17.39
N ASP A 412 25.70 -5.37 -17.52
CA ASP A 412 24.29 -5.71 -17.75
C ASP A 412 23.52 -6.02 -16.44
N GLN A 413 24.12 -5.80 -15.27
CA GLN A 413 23.48 -6.12 -13.99
C GLN A 413 22.35 -5.16 -13.66
N LEU A 414 21.37 -5.63 -12.89
CA LEU A 414 20.34 -4.79 -12.32
C LEU A 414 20.90 -3.90 -11.19
N TYR A 415 20.15 -2.86 -10.81
CA TYR A 415 20.48 -2.11 -9.60
C TYR A 415 20.37 -3.04 -8.39
N ALA A 416 21.35 -2.97 -7.49
CA ALA A 416 21.33 -3.67 -6.21
C ALA A 416 20.33 -3.00 -5.24
N LEU A 417 19.04 -3.12 -5.57
CA LEU A 417 17.93 -2.59 -4.80
C LEU A 417 17.43 -3.63 -3.79
N LYS A 418 16.85 -3.13 -2.71
CA LYS A 418 16.09 -3.94 -1.75
C LYS A 418 14.69 -3.37 -1.70
N ASP A 419 13.68 -4.23 -1.71
CA ASP A 419 12.30 -3.82 -1.43
C ASP A 419 12.13 -3.62 0.07
N HIS A 420 12.65 -2.49 0.54
CA HIS A 420 12.61 -2.15 1.95
C HIS A 420 11.18 -2.08 2.51
N ALA A 421 10.18 -1.73 1.69
CA ALA A 421 8.80 -1.68 2.14
C ALA A 421 8.27 -3.09 2.41
N SER A 422 8.49 -4.03 1.48
CA SER A 422 8.14 -5.44 1.71
C SER A 422 8.89 -6.03 2.90
N TYR A 423 10.19 -5.73 3.04
CA TYR A 423 10.99 -6.20 4.17
C TYR A 423 10.48 -5.65 5.50
N TYR A 424 10.05 -4.40 5.55
CA TYR A 424 9.47 -3.82 6.77
C TYR A 424 8.23 -4.56 7.22
N PHE A 425 7.25 -4.79 6.33
CA PHE A 425 6.02 -5.49 6.72
C PHE A 425 6.29 -6.95 7.10
N LEU A 426 7.20 -7.60 6.39
CA LEU A 426 7.67 -8.95 6.75
C LEU A 426 8.31 -8.97 8.14
N ASP A 427 9.28 -8.09 8.39
CA ASP A 427 10.02 -8.05 9.65
C ASP A 427 9.10 -7.73 10.82
N ARG A 428 8.14 -6.83 10.65
CA ARG A 428 7.12 -6.51 11.66
C ARG A 428 6.29 -7.73 12.04
N ALA A 429 5.82 -8.52 11.06
CA ALA A 429 5.07 -9.74 11.32
C ALA A 429 5.92 -10.79 12.07
N LEU A 430 7.20 -10.92 11.70
CA LEU A 430 8.12 -11.85 12.34
C LEU A 430 8.44 -11.42 13.78
N VAL A 431 8.73 -10.14 14.01
CA VAL A 431 8.98 -9.58 15.36
C VAL A 431 7.75 -9.75 16.24
N ALA A 432 6.55 -9.46 15.73
CA ALA A 432 5.30 -9.65 16.47
C ALA A 432 5.08 -11.12 16.89
N PHE A 433 5.56 -12.07 16.08
CA PHE A 433 5.50 -13.49 16.39
C PHE A 433 6.56 -13.85 17.45
N GLU A 434 7.81 -13.46 17.21
CA GLU A 434 8.99 -13.70 18.06
C GLU A 434 8.79 -13.21 19.51
N LEU A 435 8.09 -12.08 19.71
CA LEU A 435 7.79 -11.52 21.04
C LEU A 435 7.08 -12.49 22.00
N HIS A 436 6.33 -13.47 21.48
CA HIS A 436 5.63 -14.48 22.27
C HIS A 436 5.92 -15.90 21.77
N GLU A 437 7.04 -16.09 21.09
CA GLU A 437 7.49 -17.38 20.61
C GLU A 437 7.79 -18.31 21.78
N ASN A 438 7.44 -19.59 21.67
CA ASN A 438 7.76 -20.57 22.70
C ASN A 438 9.24 -20.98 22.63
N PRO A 439 10.08 -20.65 23.64
CA PRO A 439 11.52 -20.96 23.61
C PRO A 439 11.82 -22.43 23.91
N ALA A 440 10.85 -23.21 24.40
CA ALA A 440 11.08 -24.53 24.97
C ALA A 440 11.18 -25.67 23.94
N LYS A 441 11.07 -25.39 22.64
CA LYS A 441 11.01 -26.43 21.60
C LYS A 441 12.17 -26.31 20.62
N LYS A 442 12.76 -27.45 20.22
CA LYS A 442 13.75 -27.56 19.12
C LYS A 442 13.07 -27.34 17.75
N LEU A 443 12.52 -26.16 17.53
CA LEU A 443 11.82 -25.77 16.31
C LEU A 443 12.76 -25.05 15.36
N ARG A 444 12.44 -25.06 14.06
CA ARG A 444 13.17 -24.28 13.05
C ARG A 444 13.02 -22.78 13.32
N ASN A 445 13.98 -22.00 12.84
CA ASN A 445 13.90 -20.54 12.87
C ASN A 445 12.75 -20.06 11.98
N ILE A 446 11.81 -19.30 12.55
CA ILE A 446 10.63 -18.82 11.81
C ILE A 446 11.02 -17.99 10.59
N ARG A 447 12.09 -17.19 10.66
CA ARG A 447 12.55 -16.32 9.56
C ARG A 447 12.94 -17.12 8.31
N GLU A 448 13.44 -18.35 8.50
CA GLU A 448 13.78 -19.25 7.39
C GLU A 448 12.54 -19.91 6.79
N VAL A 449 11.64 -20.43 7.65
CA VAL A 449 10.45 -21.16 7.18
C VAL A 449 9.41 -20.23 6.58
N PHE A 450 9.30 -19.01 7.11
CA PHE A 450 8.28 -18.06 6.68
C PHE A 450 8.41 -17.75 5.19
N LEU A 451 9.63 -17.54 4.67
CA LEU A 451 9.83 -17.28 3.24
C LEU A 451 9.38 -18.45 2.35
N GLU A 452 9.55 -19.70 2.81
CA GLU A 452 9.18 -20.92 2.09
C GLU A 452 7.66 -21.12 2.04
N GLU A 453 6.95 -20.79 3.13
CA GLU A 453 5.52 -21.07 3.30
C GLU A 453 4.63 -19.87 2.98
N TRP A 454 5.09 -18.65 3.25
CA TRP A 454 4.28 -17.44 3.08
C TRP A 454 3.89 -17.19 1.63
N GLY A 455 4.77 -17.49 0.67
CA GLY A 455 4.46 -17.32 -0.76
C GLY A 455 3.20 -18.08 -1.20
N ASP A 456 3.01 -19.30 -0.69
CA ASP A 456 1.88 -20.16 -1.03
C ASP A 456 0.63 -19.87 -0.18
N ASN A 457 0.80 -19.27 1.01
CA ASN A 457 -0.28 -19.03 1.97
C ASN A 457 -0.73 -17.56 2.07
N LEU A 458 0.02 -16.59 1.56
CA LEU A 458 -0.24 -15.15 1.65
C LEU A 458 -1.65 -14.80 1.22
N TRP A 459 -2.06 -15.37 0.09
CA TRP A 459 -3.37 -15.10 -0.49
C TRP A 459 -4.52 -15.51 0.43
N GLY A 460 -4.33 -16.58 1.19
CA GLY A 460 -5.35 -17.17 2.05
C GLY A 460 -5.48 -16.53 3.43
N VAL A 461 -4.68 -15.50 3.76
CA VAL A 461 -4.50 -14.99 5.14
C VAL A 461 -5.82 -14.62 5.81
N TRP A 462 -6.77 -14.09 5.06
CA TRP A 462 -8.09 -13.71 5.55
C TRP A 462 -8.91 -14.90 6.09
N TRP A 463 -8.69 -16.10 5.56
CA TRP A 463 -9.48 -17.29 5.90
C TRP A 463 -8.79 -18.20 6.90
N TRP A 464 -7.50 -18.51 6.70
CA TRP A 464 -6.78 -19.32 7.68
C TRP A 464 -6.39 -18.50 8.92
N GLY A 465 -6.13 -17.21 8.76
CA GLY A 465 -5.89 -16.25 9.84
C GLY A 465 -7.19 -15.64 10.36
N ASN A 466 -8.16 -16.45 10.76
CA ASN A 466 -9.43 -15.93 11.29
C ASN A 466 -9.30 -15.38 12.74
N SER A 467 -8.19 -15.66 13.42
CA SER A 467 -7.88 -15.09 14.74
C SER A 467 -6.38 -15.12 15.00
N GLU A 468 -5.91 -14.28 15.93
CA GLU A 468 -4.49 -14.23 16.34
C GLU A 468 -3.99 -15.61 16.80
N ASP A 469 -4.78 -16.34 17.60
CA ASP A 469 -4.40 -17.68 18.07
C ASP A 469 -4.22 -18.67 16.92
N LYS A 470 -5.09 -18.62 15.90
CA LYS A 470 -4.99 -19.50 14.73
C LYS A 470 -3.75 -19.18 13.91
N VAL A 471 -3.44 -17.89 13.75
CA VAL A 471 -2.24 -17.44 13.04
C VAL A 471 -1.00 -17.94 13.76
N ARG A 472 -0.89 -17.70 15.08
CA ARG A 472 0.26 -18.17 15.87
C ARG A 472 0.39 -19.69 15.82
N ALA A 473 -0.70 -20.43 15.99
CA ALA A 473 -0.69 -21.88 15.88
C ALA A 473 -0.32 -22.38 14.47
N ARG A 474 -0.62 -21.62 13.41
CA ARG A 474 -0.18 -21.93 12.04
C ARG A 474 1.31 -21.69 11.87
N LEU A 475 1.83 -20.55 12.33
CA LEU A 475 3.26 -20.23 12.28
C LEU A 475 4.10 -21.22 13.10
N GLU A 476 3.64 -21.62 14.29
CA GLU A 476 4.30 -22.66 15.10
C GLU A 476 4.31 -24.03 14.40
N ARG A 477 3.25 -24.36 13.65
CA ARG A 477 3.21 -25.59 12.84
C ARG A 477 4.22 -25.55 11.70
N TRP A 478 4.37 -24.43 11.00
CA TRP A 478 5.41 -24.28 9.97
C TRP A 478 6.79 -24.59 10.52
N ARG A 479 7.11 -24.11 11.73
CA ARG A 479 8.39 -24.41 12.38
C ARG A 479 8.58 -25.88 12.79
N ALA A 480 7.49 -26.59 13.05
CA ALA A 480 7.48 -27.97 13.51
C ALA A 480 7.53 -29.00 12.38
N GLU A 481 7.06 -28.64 11.19
CA GLU A 481 7.08 -29.53 10.03
C GLU A 481 8.53 -29.75 9.56
N PRO A 482 9.03 -31.01 9.57
CA PRO A 482 10.34 -31.30 8.98
C PRO A 482 10.29 -30.94 7.50
N ARG A 483 11.42 -30.49 6.92
CA ARG A 483 11.55 -30.25 5.47
C ARG A 483 11.14 -31.52 4.72
N MET A 484 9.87 -31.63 4.36
CA MET A 484 9.42 -32.59 3.37
C MET A 484 10.10 -32.12 2.09
N ALA A 485 11.08 -32.89 1.61
CA ALA A 485 11.71 -32.61 0.33
C ALA A 485 10.56 -32.43 -0.68
N LYS A 486 10.38 -31.20 -1.21
CA LYS A 486 9.28 -30.80 -2.13
C LYS A 486 9.33 -31.54 -3.49
N GLY A 487 9.95 -32.73 -3.56
CA GLY A 487 10.18 -33.53 -4.75
C GLY A 487 9.20 -34.68 -5.01
N ARG A 488 8.09 -34.86 -4.28
CA ARG A 488 7.17 -36.01 -4.49
C ARG A 488 5.66 -35.72 -4.46
N ARG A 489 5.21 -34.47 -4.53
CA ARG A 489 3.77 -34.12 -4.57
C ARG A 489 3.29 -33.57 -5.92
N ARG A 490 3.97 -33.92 -7.01
CA ARG A 490 3.42 -33.83 -8.37
C ARG A 490 3.55 -35.21 -9.03
N ALA A 491 2.58 -36.06 -8.75
CA ALA A 491 2.22 -37.23 -9.55
C ALA A 491 0.70 -37.29 -9.59
#